data_AF-A0A4Y2DGT9-F1
#
_entry.id   AF-A0A4Y2DGT9-F1
#
_cell.length_a   1.000
_cell.length_b   1.000
_cell.length_c   1.000
_cell.angle_alpha   90.00
_cell.angle_beta   90.00
_cell.angle_gamma   90.00
#
_symmetry.space_group_name_H-M   'P 1'
#
loop_
_entity.id
_entity.type
_entity.pdbx_description
1 polymer ?
#
loop_
_entity_poly.entity_id
_entity_poly.type
_entity_poly.pdbx_seq_one_letter_code
_entity_poly.pdbx_strand_id
1 'polypeptide(L)'
;MNRINLTFKFNLWVPHELTAEDKRKRKAACLDLLRDQRKEKILDIIVTCDGKWVYYNNTSHKGGWSAPEESAGSIARRDLTRSCFAVADGIVAKLSTKNT
;
A
#
# COMPACT_ATOMS: atom_id res chain seq x y z
N MET A 1 -14.96 1.09 -18.88
CA MET A 1 -14.92 -0.06 -17.94
C MET A 1 -14.49 0.48 -16.57
N ASN A 2 -15.45 0.84 -15.72
CA ASN A 2 -15.19 1.58 -14.48
C ASN A 2 -14.72 0.61 -13.37
N ARG A 3 -13.45 0.72 -12.94
CA ARG A 3 -12.82 -0.13 -11.91
C ARG A 3 -13.17 0.31 -10.48
N ILE A 4 -14.44 0.56 -10.20
CA ILE A 4 -14.91 1.18 -8.94
C ILE A 4 -14.60 0.29 -7.71
N ASN A 5 -14.46 -1.02 -7.91
CA ASN A 5 -14.31 -2.00 -6.83
C ASN A 5 -12.89 -2.56 -6.68
N LEU A 6 -11.86 -1.94 -7.26
CA LEU A 6 -10.47 -2.41 -7.17
C LEU A 6 -9.58 -1.29 -6.63
N THR A 7 -8.86 -1.58 -5.55
CA THR A 7 -7.79 -0.72 -5.04
C THR A 7 -6.43 -1.31 -5.39
N PHE A 8 -5.53 -0.46 -5.88
CA PHE A 8 -4.14 -0.86 -6.11
C PHE A 8 -3.39 -0.85 -4.78
N LYS A 9 -2.99 -2.03 -4.29
CA LYS A 9 -2.23 -2.22 -3.05
C LYS A 9 -1.10 -3.21 -3.32
N PHE A 10 0.12 -2.91 -2.83
CA PHE A 10 1.29 -3.78 -2.97
C PHE A 10 1.59 -4.23 -4.42
N ASN A 11 1.41 -3.33 -5.40
CA ASN A 11 1.52 -3.63 -6.83
C ASN A 11 0.49 -4.64 -7.39
N LEU A 12 -0.53 -4.99 -6.61
CA LEU A 12 -1.62 -5.88 -6.99
C LEU A 12 -2.95 -5.10 -7.02
N TRP A 13 -3.81 -5.47 -7.96
CA TRP A 13 -5.21 -5.01 -7.96
C TRP A 13 -6.00 -5.87 -6.98
N VAL A 14 -6.30 -5.32 -5.81
CA VAL A 14 -7.05 -6.00 -4.75
C VAL A 14 -8.48 -5.47 -4.76
N PRO A 15 -9.49 -6.36 -4.74
CA PRO A 15 -10.89 -5.95 -4.54
C PRO A 15 -11.01 -5.02 -3.34
N HIS A 16 -11.55 -3.82 -3.56
CA HIS A 16 -11.85 -2.87 -2.50
C HIS A 16 -12.95 -3.45 -1.60
N GLU A 17 -13.93 -4.10 -2.22
CA GLU A 17 -15.02 -4.78 -1.54
C GLU A 17 -14.64 -6.24 -1.24
N LEU A 18 -14.68 -6.60 0.04
CA LEU A 18 -14.51 -7.97 0.49
C LEU A 18 -15.76 -8.78 0.14
N THR A 19 -15.57 -10.00 -0.38
CA THR A 19 -16.68 -10.93 -0.57
C THR A 19 -17.30 -11.34 0.77
N ALA A 20 -18.53 -11.84 0.78
CA ALA A 20 -19.16 -12.35 2.00
C ALA A 20 -18.33 -13.47 2.66
N GLU A 21 -17.67 -14.29 1.83
CA GLU A 21 -16.79 -15.34 2.31
C GLU A 21 -15.50 -14.78 2.95
N ASP A 22 -14.88 -13.77 2.35
CA ASP A 22 -13.70 -13.11 2.92
C ASP A 22 -14.02 -12.47 4.27
N LYS A 23 -15.19 -11.82 4.37
CA LYS A 23 -15.68 -11.25 5.64
C LYS A 23 -15.85 -12.34 6.71
N ARG A 24 -16.42 -13.49 6.34
CA ARG A 24 -16.58 -14.64 7.24
C ARG A 24 -15.24 -15.20 7.70
N LYS A 25 -14.29 -15.43 6.78
CA LYS A 25 -12.94 -15.92 7.09
C LYS A 25 -12.19 -14.98 8.01
N ARG A 26 -12.21 -13.68 7.70
CA ARG A 26 -11.60 -12.64 8.56
C ARG A 26 -12.22 -12.61 9.95
N LYS A 27 -13.55 -12.67 10.06
CA LYS A 27 -14.24 -12.69 11.35
C LYS A 27 -13.85 -13.91 12.19
N ALA A 28 -13.82 -15.10 11.58
CA ALA A 28 -13.42 -16.32 12.27
C ALA A 28 -11.98 -16.22 12.80
N ALA A 29 -11.02 -15.84 11.95
CA ALA A 29 -9.63 -15.67 12.34
C ALA A 29 -9.45 -14.63 13.47
N CYS A 30 -10.16 -13.50 13.42
CA CYS A 30 -10.12 -12.50 14.49
C CYS A 30 -10.67 -13.03 15.82
N LEU A 31 -11.73 -13.85 15.79
CA LEU A 31 -12.30 -14.43 17.01
C LEU A 31 -11.34 -15.45 17.65
N ASP A 32 -10.67 -16.26 16.83
CA ASP A 32 -9.66 -17.21 17.32
C ASP A 32 -8.46 -16.47 17.93
N LEU A 33 -7.89 -15.48 17.22
CA LEU A 33 -6.79 -14.65 17.75
C LEU A 33 -7.18 -13.93 19.04
N LEU A 34 -8.42 -13.45 19.16
CA LEU A 34 -8.89 -12.79 20.38
C LEU A 34 -9.02 -13.78 21.55
N ARG A 35 -9.48 -15.00 21.28
CA ARG A 35 -9.53 -16.07 22.30
C ARG A 35 -8.12 -16.39 22.78
N ASP A 36 -7.19 -16.52 21.85
CA ASP A 36 -5.81 -16.92 22.16
C ASP A 36 -5.09 -15.79 22.91
N GLN A 37 -5.29 -14.51 22.54
CA GLN A 37 -4.80 -13.34 23.28
C GLN A 37 -5.36 -13.21 24.71
N ARG A 38 -6.54 -13.76 24.97
CA ARG A 38 -7.10 -13.79 26.34
C ARG A 38 -6.51 -14.91 27.20
N LYS A 39 -6.06 -15.99 26.58
CA LYS A 39 -5.41 -17.12 27.27
C LYS A 39 -3.93 -16.83 27.51
N GLU A 40 -3.26 -16.25 26.52
CA GLU A 40 -1.82 -15.99 26.49
C GLU A 40 -1.57 -14.60 25.91
N LYS A 41 -0.47 -13.95 26.30
CA LYS A 41 -0.13 -12.61 25.79
C LYS A 41 0.54 -12.71 24.40
N ILE A 42 -0.15 -13.24 23.41
CA ILE A 42 0.40 -13.49 22.06
C ILE A 42 0.96 -12.22 21.41
N LEU A 43 0.38 -11.05 21.68
CA LEU A 43 0.88 -9.76 21.16
C LEU A 43 2.28 -9.39 21.67
N ASP A 44 2.70 -9.87 22.84
CA ASP A 44 4.05 -9.60 23.37
C ASP A 44 5.11 -10.49 22.68
N ILE A 45 4.67 -11.54 21.98
CA ILE A 45 5.53 -12.53 21.31
C ILE A 45 5.56 -12.30 19.80
N ILE A 46 4.46 -11.79 19.21
CA ILE A 46 4.35 -11.62 17.77
C ILE A 46 5.31 -10.54 17.28
N VAL A 47 6.25 -10.96 16.41
CA VAL A 47 7.05 -10.07 15.57
C VAL A 47 6.37 -9.99 14.20
N THR A 48 6.01 -8.78 13.76
CA THR A 48 5.43 -8.55 12.43
C THR A 48 6.50 -8.04 11.47
N CYS A 49 6.48 -8.54 10.24
CA CYS A 49 7.28 -8.02 9.14
C CYS A 49 6.39 -7.76 7.92
N ASP A 50 6.64 -6.67 7.21
CA ASP A 50 6.04 -6.37 5.91
C ASP A 50 7.05 -5.65 5.03
N GLY A 51 7.04 -6.00 3.73
CA GLY A 51 7.90 -5.43 2.73
C GLY A 51 7.22 -4.27 2.02
N LYS A 52 7.82 -3.07 2.06
CA LYS A 52 7.27 -1.91 1.35
C LYS A 52 8.19 -1.44 0.23
N TRP A 53 7.60 -1.19 -0.93
CA TRP A 53 8.25 -0.51 -2.04
C TRP A 53 8.33 0.99 -1.76
N VAL A 54 9.56 1.51 -1.75
CA VAL A 54 9.82 2.95 -1.61
C VAL A 54 10.49 3.46 -2.88
N TYR A 55 9.86 4.46 -3.51
CA TYR A 55 10.45 5.14 -4.66
C TYR A 55 11.53 6.12 -4.21
N TYR A 56 12.63 6.21 -4.97
CA TYR A 56 13.69 7.17 -4.69
C TYR A 56 13.20 8.62 -4.75
N ASN A 57 12.43 8.95 -5.79
CA ASN A 57 11.76 10.23 -5.94
C ASN A 57 10.25 10.06 -5.71
N ASN A 58 9.81 10.14 -4.46
CA ASN A 58 8.40 10.07 -4.07
C ASN A 58 7.76 11.46 -3.91
N THR A 59 8.03 12.40 -4.81
CA THR A 59 7.37 13.71 -4.81
C THR A 59 5.87 13.55 -5.08
N SER A 60 5.06 13.75 -4.04
CA SER A 60 3.61 13.84 -4.16
C SER A 60 3.23 15.06 -5.01
N HIS A 61 2.15 14.93 -5.79
CA HIS A 61 1.59 16.10 -6.47
C HIS A 61 1.06 17.05 -5.40
N LYS A 62 1.59 18.27 -5.32
CA LYS A 62 0.92 19.32 -4.55
C LYS A 62 -0.32 19.72 -5.34
N GLY A 63 -1.48 19.18 -4.96
CA GLY A 63 -2.74 19.69 -5.46
C GLY A 63 -2.91 21.12 -4.98
N GLY A 64 -2.92 22.08 -5.90
CA GLY A 64 -3.40 23.43 -5.63
C GLY A 64 -4.92 23.43 -5.75
N TRP A 65 -5.60 24.14 -4.84
CA TRP A 65 -6.98 24.52 -5.08
C TRP A 65 -6.97 25.78 -5.95
N SER A 66 -7.65 25.73 -7.08
CA SER A 66 -7.84 26.89 -7.96
C SER A 66 -9.34 27.20 -8.03
N ALA A 67 -9.68 28.47 -8.24
CA ALA A 67 -11.06 28.86 -8.45
C ALA A 67 -11.63 28.21 -9.73
N PRO A 68 -12.96 28.02 -9.85
CA PRO A 68 -13.59 27.29 -10.97
C PRO A 68 -13.25 27.79 -12.38
N GLU A 69 -12.74 29.02 -12.52
CA GLU A 69 -12.37 29.65 -13.79
C GLU A 69 -10.87 29.92 -13.94
N GLU A 70 -10.06 29.60 -12.92
CA GLU A 70 -8.63 29.86 -12.93
C GLU A 70 -7.87 28.65 -13.49
N SER A 71 -7.06 28.87 -14.54
CA SER A 71 -6.26 27.80 -15.14
C SER A 71 -5.21 27.32 -14.13
N ALA A 72 -5.32 26.05 -13.72
CA ALA A 72 -4.28 25.41 -12.93
C ALA A 72 -2.96 25.46 -13.72
N GLY A 73 -1.93 26.10 -13.16
CA GLY A 73 -0.62 26.20 -13.79
C GLY A 73 -0.06 24.82 -14.17
N SER A 74 0.64 24.74 -15.30
CA SER A 74 1.23 23.49 -15.77
C SER A 74 2.31 23.00 -14.80
N ILE A 75 2.11 21.82 -14.22
CA ILE A 75 3.13 21.14 -13.41
C ILE A 75 3.95 20.24 -14.32
N ALA A 76 5.27 20.41 -14.33
CA ALA A 76 6.18 19.58 -15.11
C ALA A 76 5.94 18.09 -14.80
N ARG A 77 5.87 17.26 -15.85
CA ARG A 77 5.73 15.80 -15.70
C ARG A 77 6.92 15.28 -14.89
N ARG A 78 6.66 14.39 -13.92
CA ARG A 78 7.72 13.78 -13.11
C ARG A 78 8.70 13.05 -14.03
N ASP A 79 10.00 13.34 -13.88
CA ASP A 79 11.03 12.37 -14.21
C ASP A 79 10.97 11.26 -13.15
N LEU A 80 10.14 10.25 -13.40
CA LEU A 80 10.18 8.99 -12.67
C LEU A 80 11.50 8.29 -13.03
N THR A 81 12.58 8.65 -12.34
CA THR A 81 13.72 7.75 -12.25
C THR A 81 13.20 6.44 -11.65
N ARG A 82 13.15 5.36 -12.46
CA ARG A 82 12.63 4.02 -12.09
C ARG A 82 13.53 3.29 -11.07
N SER A 83 14.19 4.03 -10.18
CA SER A 83 14.94 3.50 -9.06
C SER A 83 14.00 3.35 -7.87
N CYS A 84 13.78 2.11 -7.46
CA CYS A 84 13.01 1.75 -6.28
C CYS A 84 13.86 0.87 -5.36
N PHE A 85 13.52 0.91 -4.08
CA PHE A 85 14.13 0.06 -3.07
C PHE A 85 13.03 -0.78 -2.42
N ALA A 86 13.35 -2.03 -2.15
CA ALA A 86 12.58 -2.85 -1.25
C ALA A 86 13.14 -2.68 0.16
N VAL A 87 12.26 -2.37 1.12
CA VAL A 87 12.61 -2.35 2.53
C VAL A 87 11.84 -3.48 3.21
N ALA A 88 12.58 -4.42 3.83
CA ALA A 88 12.03 -5.51 4.63
C ALA A 88 13.02 -5.82 5.77
N ASP A 89 12.54 -5.93 7.01
CA ASP A 89 13.33 -6.34 8.18
C ASP A 89 14.67 -5.58 8.35
N GLY A 90 14.66 -4.27 8.08
CA GLY A 90 15.84 -3.40 8.18
C GLY A 90 16.82 -3.51 7.01
N ILE A 91 16.57 -4.38 6.04
CA ILE A 91 17.37 -4.54 4.82
C ILE A 91 16.81 -3.62 3.73
N VAL A 92 17.70 -2.82 3.12
CA VAL A 92 17.39 -1.97 1.97
C VAL A 92 18.07 -2.56 0.73
N ALA A 93 17.27 -3.09 -0.20
CA ALA A 93 17.76 -3.62 -1.47
C ALA A 93 17.48 -2.63 -2.61
N LYS A 94 18.53 -2.15 -3.28
CA LYS A 94 18.42 -1.29 -4.47
C LYS A 94 18.11 -2.14 -5.69
N LEU A 95 16.98 -1.88 -6.34
CA LEU A 95 16.68 -2.49 -7.63
C LEU A 95 16.82 -1.44 -8.72
N SER A 96 17.83 -1.62 -9.57
CA SER A 96 17.97 -0.86 -10.82
C SER A 96 17.19 -1.61 -11.90
N THR A 97 16.09 -1.03 -12.38
CA THR A 97 15.42 -1.56 -13.57
C THR A 97 16.22 -1.12 -14.79
N LYS A 98 17.01 -2.04 -15.36
CA LYS A 98 17.58 -1.85 -16.70
C LYS A 98 16.42 -1.96 -17.68
N ASN A 99 16.14 -0.89 -18.43
CA ASN A 99 15.14 -0.91 -19.49
C ASN A 99 15.67 -1.76 -20.65
N THR A 100 14.87 -2.72 -21.12
CA THR A 100 14.89 -3.20 -22.51
C THR A 100 13.70 -2.57 -23.22
#